data_AF-A0A8J2SP69-F1
#
_entry.id   AF-A0A8J2SP69-F1
#
_cell.length_a   1.000
_cell.length_b   1.000
_cell.length_c   1.000
_cell.angle_alpha   90.00
_cell.angle_beta   90.00
_cell.angle_gamma   90.00
#
_symmetry.space_group_name_H-M   'P 1'
#
loop_
_entity.id
_entity.type
_entity.pdbx_description
1 polymer ?
#
loop_
_entity_poly.entity_id
_entity_poly.type
_entity_poly.pdbx_seq_one_letter_code
_entity_poly.pdbx_strand_id
1 'polypeptide(L)'
;MTALSSSRAPLDNDDVEPLGLSLLELEEEETTDHVIGDLTITLRGYPRSSGQTLQCTGETTWRGGDLLARHLWRRRATTASVVEVGSGLGLVALAAKRLGVAPVVVATDGDDRALDKLRRNCGREVAVERLRWGDSEDVRRVLAHAKTGFSLVLGADVAYTAEAVAPLARTCRALLAPGGQVIIAYTRRHVDANEVLEAFADEGLVMRRDALSDDEREDAGDRVWYFSLVEPPSFESSEDEEEEPWAFDVEQAAESLASEGYAVVENATRGLARTLRREVLSLAEHSLLRASPNALRTSTGREVRAKTNVEELQIHIRGAPILDDAAVVAARNLCPALRDFGSSEARVLGSKLSSKLGASLRVDEVKAAVHGAGGCFPAHLDTTDATGRCVTGILYLAAADVAGGELRIYPSSGGPPVDVAPSLDTLVLFSSTTTLHRTLPLKRGSRPLVSFWFSSTKPLLADRTASNKLVKLLHAGDYARSFRDAFTVDGAVEDALALDAAANAAAEAALSDDERATLEAWRRRLA
;
A
#
# COMPACT_ATOMS: atom_id res chain seq x y z
N MET A 1 57.24 -14.05 -28.30
CA MET A 1 55.78 -13.88 -28.34
C MET A 1 55.34 -13.52 -26.93
N THR A 2 55.24 -12.21 -26.68
CA THR A 2 54.94 -11.63 -25.36
C THR A 2 54.14 -10.37 -25.65
N ALA A 3 52.86 -10.39 -25.31
CA ALA A 3 51.95 -9.27 -25.51
C ALA A 3 52.12 -8.27 -24.36
N LEU A 4 52.49 -7.03 -24.69
CA LEU A 4 52.49 -5.90 -23.78
C LEU A 4 51.11 -5.25 -23.81
N SER A 5 50.45 -5.28 -22.66
CA SER A 5 49.31 -4.44 -22.31
C SER A 5 49.79 -3.01 -22.08
N SER A 6 49.18 -2.02 -22.72
CA SER A 6 49.27 -0.62 -22.28
C SER A 6 47.87 -0.03 -22.13
N SER A 7 47.63 0.47 -20.93
CA SER A 7 46.47 1.26 -20.55
C SER A 7 46.49 2.62 -21.23
N ARG A 8 45.33 3.11 -21.70
CA ARG A 8 45.12 4.53 -21.97
C ARG A 8 43.84 4.99 -21.25
N ALA A 9 44.00 6.06 -20.49
CA ALA A 9 42.98 6.75 -19.71
C ALA A 9 41.86 7.33 -20.60
N PRO A 10 40.68 7.66 -20.03
CA PRO A 10 39.65 8.40 -20.76
C PRO A 10 40.16 9.82 -21.03
N LEU A 11 40.01 10.27 -22.28
CA LEU A 11 40.27 11.64 -22.69
C LEU A 11 39.07 12.50 -22.29
N ASP A 12 39.35 13.58 -21.55
CA ASP A 12 38.51 14.78 -21.50
C ASP A 12 38.22 15.24 -22.93
N ASN A 13 36.96 15.58 -23.20
CA ASN A 13 36.54 16.18 -24.46
C ASN A 13 35.84 17.51 -24.17
N ASP A 14 36.54 18.40 -23.47
CA ASP A 14 36.38 19.85 -23.62
C ASP A 14 37.16 20.25 -24.89
N ASP A 15 36.50 20.14 -26.05
CA ASP A 15 36.82 20.86 -27.30
C ASP A 15 35.83 20.39 -28.39
N VAL A 16 34.60 20.92 -28.35
CA VAL A 16 33.68 20.85 -29.49
C VAL A 16 33.87 22.13 -30.30
N GLU A 17 34.63 22.05 -31.39
CA GLU A 17 34.56 23.04 -32.46
C GLU A 17 33.11 23.16 -32.96
N PRO A 18 32.63 24.36 -33.33
CA PRO A 18 31.27 24.55 -33.77
C PRO A 18 31.09 23.87 -35.13
N LEU A 19 30.55 22.64 -35.11
CA LEU A 19 30.04 21.99 -36.31
C LEU A 19 28.98 22.90 -36.92
N GLY A 20 29.26 23.29 -38.15
CA GLY A 20 28.54 24.34 -38.86
C GLY A 20 27.04 24.12 -38.91
N LEU A 21 26.34 25.24 -38.91
CA LEU A 21 25.00 25.40 -39.43
C LEU A 21 24.92 24.83 -40.86
N SER A 22 24.61 23.54 -41.00
CA SER A 22 24.24 22.94 -42.28
C SER A 22 23.08 21.98 -42.11
N LEU A 23 21.96 22.32 -42.77
CA LEU A 23 20.75 21.52 -42.94
C LEU A 23 19.99 21.17 -41.64
N LEU A 24 19.18 22.11 -41.17
CA LEU A 24 17.86 21.72 -40.67
C LEU A 24 17.10 21.15 -41.89
N GLU A 25 17.10 19.83 -42.06
CA GLU A 25 16.02 19.20 -42.82
C GLU A 25 14.73 19.67 -42.16
N LEU A 26 13.94 20.45 -42.90
CA LEU A 26 12.58 20.75 -42.47
C LEU A 26 11.86 19.40 -42.48
N GLU A 27 11.71 18.79 -41.30
CA GLU A 27 10.92 17.58 -41.15
C GLU A 27 9.54 17.86 -41.77
N GLU A 28 9.09 17.01 -42.69
CA GLU A 28 7.81 17.16 -43.35
C GLU A 28 6.71 16.46 -42.54
N GLU A 29 5.51 17.04 -42.50
CA GLU A 29 4.35 16.37 -41.90
C GLU A 29 3.92 15.20 -42.81
N GLU A 30 3.82 14.01 -42.23
CA GLU A 30 3.32 12.81 -42.89
C GLU A 30 1.88 12.50 -42.48
N THR A 31 1.25 11.61 -43.25
CA THR A 31 -0.07 11.08 -42.94
C THR A 31 0.06 9.61 -42.56
N THR A 32 -0.37 9.26 -41.35
CA THR A 32 -0.19 7.94 -40.76
C THR A 32 -1.54 7.32 -40.44
N ASP A 33 -1.76 6.09 -40.89
CA ASP A 33 -2.95 5.29 -40.56
C ASP A 33 -2.72 4.48 -39.29
N HIS A 34 -3.59 4.70 -38.29
CA HIS A 34 -3.64 3.92 -37.05
C HIS A 34 -4.78 2.92 -37.13
N VAL A 35 -4.43 1.63 -37.12
CA VAL A 35 -5.40 0.53 -37.13
C VAL A 35 -5.72 0.09 -35.70
N ILE A 36 -6.96 0.30 -35.28
CA ILE A 36 -7.50 0.02 -33.96
C ILE A 36 -8.63 -1.01 -34.13
N GLY A 37 -8.27 -2.28 -34.22
CA GLY A 37 -9.21 -3.36 -34.51
C GLY A 37 -9.87 -3.21 -35.88
N ASP A 38 -11.16 -2.92 -35.91
CA ASP A 38 -11.96 -2.66 -37.13
C ASP A 38 -12.03 -1.16 -37.50
N LEU A 39 -11.43 -0.27 -36.69
CA LEU A 39 -11.40 1.17 -36.92
C LEU A 39 -10.03 1.62 -37.47
N THR A 40 -10.03 2.44 -38.53
CA THR A 40 -8.83 3.13 -39.01
C THR A 40 -8.95 4.63 -38.75
N ILE A 41 -7.93 5.22 -38.14
CA ILE A 41 -7.82 6.66 -37.91
C ILE A 41 -6.57 7.18 -38.62
N THR A 42 -6.76 8.07 -39.58
CA THR A 42 -5.68 8.73 -40.31
C THR A 42 -5.36 10.05 -39.61
N LEU A 43 -4.09 10.25 -39.24
CA LEU A 43 -3.60 11.46 -38.60
C LEU A 43 -2.48 12.10 -39.40
N ARG A 44 -2.44 13.42 -39.42
CA ARG A 44 -1.33 14.19 -39.98
C ARG A 44 -0.44 14.77 -38.88
N GLY A 45 0.86 14.59 -38.98
CA GLY A 45 1.87 15.10 -38.04
C GLY A 45 3.28 14.61 -38.38
N TYR A 46 4.24 14.81 -37.48
CA TYR A 46 5.62 14.39 -37.75
C TYR A 46 5.84 12.89 -37.51
N PRO A 47 6.79 12.26 -38.22
CA PRO A 47 7.14 10.85 -38.02
C PRO A 47 7.55 10.58 -36.57
N ARG A 48 7.24 9.37 -36.06
CA ARG A 48 7.61 8.97 -34.70
C ARG A 48 9.12 9.01 -34.46
N SER A 49 9.91 8.72 -35.48
CA SER A 49 11.38 8.77 -35.46
C SER A 49 11.93 10.16 -35.13
N SER A 50 11.17 11.21 -35.43
CA SER A 50 11.52 12.60 -35.14
C SER A 50 11.11 13.04 -33.73
N GLY A 51 10.37 12.22 -32.99
CA GLY A 51 9.78 12.61 -31.69
C GLY A 51 10.79 13.13 -30.64
N GLN A 52 12.05 12.72 -30.69
CA GLN A 52 13.11 13.14 -29.75
C GLN A 52 13.83 14.43 -30.19
N THR A 53 13.68 14.84 -31.46
CA THR A 53 14.33 16.03 -32.05
C THR A 53 13.36 17.20 -32.22
N LEU A 54 12.06 16.96 -32.03
CA LEU A 54 11.02 17.99 -32.10
C LEU A 54 11.09 18.98 -30.94
N GLN A 55 10.76 20.24 -31.24
CA GLN A 55 10.59 21.29 -30.24
C GLN A 55 9.36 21.06 -29.36
N CYS A 56 8.37 20.29 -29.83
CA CYS A 56 7.18 19.89 -29.08
C CYS A 56 6.89 18.39 -29.31
N THR A 57 6.85 17.61 -28.23
CA THR A 57 6.60 16.16 -28.27
C THR A 57 5.17 15.79 -28.69
N GLY A 58 4.22 16.73 -28.62
CA GLY A 58 2.81 16.54 -29.01
C GLY A 58 2.56 16.56 -30.52
N GLU A 59 3.58 16.87 -31.34
CA GLU A 59 3.44 16.95 -32.80
C GLU A 59 3.56 15.59 -33.53
N THR A 60 3.75 14.49 -32.77
CA THR A 60 3.76 13.11 -33.26
C THR A 60 2.86 12.20 -32.39
N THR A 61 2.62 10.97 -32.84
CA THR A 61 1.95 9.95 -32.00
C THR A 61 2.97 9.10 -31.25
N TRP A 62 2.59 8.62 -30.07
CA TRP A 62 3.43 7.76 -29.24
C TRP A 62 2.75 6.42 -28.94
N ARG A 63 3.54 5.43 -28.47
CA ARG A 63 3.07 4.04 -28.25
C ARG A 63 1.89 3.96 -27.29
N GLY A 64 1.85 4.79 -26.24
CA GLY A 64 0.75 4.83 -25.29
C GLY A 64 -0.59 5.20 -25.93
N GLY A 65 -0.58 6.01 -27.00
CA GLY A 65 -1.77 6.37 -27.76
C GLY A 65 -2.42 5.17 -28.45
N ASP A 66 -1.60 4.33 -29.13
CA ASP A 66 -2.11 3.09 -29.74
C ASP A 66 -2.62 2.11 -28.68
N LEU A 67 -1.88 1.98 -27.57
CA LEU A 67 -2.24 1.11 -26.46
C LEU A 67 -3.61 1.50 -25.89
N LEU A 68 -3.80 2.77 -25.57
CA LEU A 68 -5.06 3.27 -25.01
C LEU A 68 -6.21 3.18 -26.01
N ALA A 69 -5.98 3.50 -27.28
CA ALA A 69 -7.02 3.42 -28.30
C ALA A 69 -7.49 1.96 -28.54
N ARG A 70 -6.57 1.00 -28.61
CA ARG A 70 -6.90 -0.43 -28.66
C ARG A 70 -7.62 -0.88 -27.41
N HIS A 71 -7.20 -0.39 -26.26
CA HIS A 71 -7.86 -0.67 -25.00
C HIS A 71 -9.34 -0.25 -25.00
N LEU A 72 -9.63 0.98 -25.45
CA LEU A 72 -11.00 1.45 -25.62
C LEU A 72 -11.80 0.58 -26.61
N TRP A 73 -11.17 0.18 -27.72
CA TRP A 73 -11.80 -0.69 -28.72
C TRP A 73 -12.16 -2.07 -28.19
N ARG A 74 -11.34 -2.67 -27.31
CA ARG A 74 -11.65 -3.97 -26.71
C ARG A 74 -12.78 -3.88 -25.70
N ARG A 75 -12.76 -2.85 -24.85
CA ARG A 75 -13.78 -2.70 -23.81
C ARG A 75 -15.13 -2.28 -24.38
N ARG A 76 -15.14 -1.35 -25.36
CA ARG A 76 -16.34 -0.69 -25.90
C ARG A 76 -17.33 -0.21 -24.82
N ALA A 77 -16.84 0.07 -23.61
CA ALA A 77 -17.66 0.56 -22.51
C ALA A 77 -18.09 1.99 -22.81
N THR A 78 -19.35 2.32 -22.52
CA THR A 78 -19.89 3.65 -22.76
C THR A 78 -19.95 4.46 -21.46
N THR A 79 -19.83 5.77 -21.58
CA THR A 79 -19.88 6.74 -20.48
C THR A 79 -20.50 8.06 -20.94
N ALA A 80 -20.81 8.96 -20.01
CA ALA A 80 -21.52 10.20 -20.36
C ALA A 80 -20.62 11.25 -21.02
N SER A 81 -19.37 11.38 -20.58
CA SER A 81 -18.44 12.38 -21.07
C SER A 81 -16.99 11.94 -20.93
N VAL A 82 -16.17 12.28 -21.93
CA VAL A 82 -14.74 11.98 -22.00
C VAL A 82 -13.95 13.27 -22.21
N VAL A 83 -12.85 13.43 -21.49
CA VAL A 83 -11.79 14.38 -21.83
C VAL A 83 -10.46 13.63 -21.94
N GLU A 84 -9.69 13.94 -22.97
CA GLU A 84 -8.29 13.50 -23.08
C GLU A 84 -7.36 14.65 -22.70
N VAL A 85 -6.43 14.38 -21.77
CA VAL A 85 -5.36 15.29 -21.38
C VAL A 85 -4.09 14.96 -22.16
N GLY A 86 -3.43 15.96 -22.75
CA GLY A 86 -2.21 15.76 -23.56
C GLY A 86 -2.47 14.93 -24.82
N SER A 87 -3.47 15.32 -25.61
CA SER A 87 -3.94 14.57 -26.77
C SER A 87 -2.94 14.50 -27.93
N GLY A 88 -1.94 15.39 -28.00
CA GLY A 88 -1.01 15.48 -29.13
C GLY A 88 -1.77 15.61 -30.45
N LEU A 89 -1.69 14.59 -31.32
CA LEU A 89 -2.40 14.55 -32.60
C LEU A 89 -3.88 14.12 -32.52
N GLY A 90 -4.37 13.66 -31.37
CA GLY A 90 -5.78 13.36 -31.12
C GLY A 90 -6.24 11.93 -31.35
N LEU A 91 -5.30 10.97 -31.39
CA LEU A 91 -5.60 9.56 -31.68
C LEU A 91 -6.66 8.97 -30.74
N VAL A 92 -6.49 9.13 -29.42
CA VAL A 92 -7.36 8.50 -28.44
C VAL A 92 -8.72 9.21 -28.37
N ALA A 93 -8.76 10.54 -28.41
CA ALA A 93 -10.04 11.26 -28.46
C ALA A 93 -10.85 10.93 -29.73
N LEU A 94 -10.20 10.83 -30.90
CA LEU A 94 -10.88 10.40 -32.12
C LEU A 94 -11.37 8.95 -32.03
N ALA A 95 -10.57 8.05 -31.44
CA ALA A 95 -10.99 6.68 -31.18
C ALA A 95 -12.20 6.64 -30.24
N ALA A 96 -12.16 7.35 -29.12
CA ALA A 96 -13.27 7.45 -28.17
C ALA A 96 -14.55 7.95 -28.85
N LYS A 97 -14.44 8.97 -29.71
CA LYS A 97 -15.57 9.52 -30.46
C LYS A 97 -16.14 8.53 -31.48
N ARG A 98 -15.30 7.93 -32.32
CA ARG A 98 -15.73 7.05 -33.43
C ARG A 98 -16.18 5.67 -32.95
N LEU A 99 -15.67 5.20 -31.81
CA LEU A 99 -16.15 3.98 -31.14
C LEU A 99 -17.44 4.20 -30.35
N GLY A 100 -17.91 5.44 -30.21
CA GLY A 100 -19.12 5.76 -29.46
C GLY A 100 -18.97 5.62 -27.93
N VAL A 101 -17.75 5.77 -27.40
CA VAL A 101 -17.48 5.67 -25.96
C VAL A 101 -18.26 6.72 -25.18
N ALA A 102 -18.38 7.95 -25.71
CA ALA A 102 -19.20 8.99 -25.11
C ALA A 102 -19.80 9.94 -26.16
N PRO A 103 -20.98 10.53 -25.90
CA PRO A 103 -21.55 11.56 -26.78
C PRO A 103 -20.71 12.85 -26.76
N VAL A 104 -20.15 13.20 -25.60
CA VAL A 104 -19.27 14.36 -25.39
C VAL A 104 -17.83 13.89 -25.26
N VAL A 105 -16.98 14.31 -26.18
CA VAL A 105 -15.54 14.04 -26.19
C VAL A 105 -14.79 15.34 -26.42
N VAL A 106 -13.86 15.66 -25.52
CA VAL A 106 -12.99 16.84 -25.60
C VAL A 106 -11.54 16.37 -25.66
N ALA A 107 -10.78 16.84 -26.65
CA ALA A 107 -9.34 16.65 -26.74
C ALA A 107 -8.62 17.90 -26.25
N THR A 108 -7.53 17.75 -25.50
CA THR A 108 -6.83 18.90 -24.93
C THR A 108 -5.32 18.78 -25.02
N ASP A 109 -4.64 19.90 -25.21
CA ASP A 109 -3.18 19.98 -25.14
C ASP A 109 -2.74 21.35 -24.59
N GLY A 110 -1.53 21.40 -24.03
CA GLY A 110 -0.99 22.61 -23.41
C GLY A 110 -0.18 23.49 -24.37
N ASP A 111 0.31 22.90 -25.47
CA ASP A 111 1.17 23.55 -26.45
C ASP A 111 0.38 24.00 -27.70
N ASP A 112 0.59 25.26 -28.11
CA ASP A 112 -0.16 25.86 -29.21
C ASP A 112 0.12 25.18 -30.58
N ARG A 113 1.32 24.62 -30.79
CA ARG A 113 1.66 23.90 -32.02
C ARG A 113 0.99 22.54 -32.09
N ALA A 114 0.94 21.83 -30.97
CA ALA A 114 0.18 20.60 -30.84
C ALA A 114 -1.31 20.87 -31.07
N LEU A 115 -1.86 21.93 -30.46
CA LEU A 115 -3.27 22.33 -30.64
C LEU A 115 -3.63 22.62 -32.10
N ASP A 116 -2.75 23.26 -32.87
CA ASP A 116 -3.02 23.54 -34.29
C ASP A 116 -3.06 22.27 -35.14
N LYS A 117 -2.22 21.27 -34.84
CA LYS A 117 -2.29 19.94 -35.48
C LYS A 117 -3.51 19.15 -35.00
N LEU A 118 -3.78 19.18 -33.70
CA LEU A 118 -4.93 18.53 -33.07
C LEU A 118 -6.25 19.01 -33.69
N ARG A 119 -6.44 20.33 -33.84
CA ARG A 119 -7.64 20.91 -34.49
C ARG A 119 -7.78 20.47 -35.94
N ARG A 120 -6.68 20.37 -36.69
CA ARG A 120 -6.69 19.89 -38.08
C ARG A 120 -7.13 18.42 -38.16
N ASN A 121 -6.63 17.57 -37.27
CA ASN A 121 -6.98 16.15 -37.24
C ASN A 121 -8.39 15.89 -36.70
N CYS A 122 -8.80 16.57 -35.62
CA CYS A 122 -10.13 16.41 -35.01
C CYS A 122 -11.27 17.01 -35.86
N GLY A 123 -10.97 18.03 -36.68
CA GLY A 123 -11.95 18.74 -37.47
C GLY A 123 -13.11 19.25 -36.62
N ARG A 124 -14.34 18.83 -36.96
CA ARG A 124 -15.56 19.16 -36.20
C ARG A 124 -16.09 17.98 -35.38
N GLU A 125 -15.41 16.83 -35.42
CA GLU A 125 -15.88 15.58 -34.78
C GLU A 125 -15.70 15.63 -33.25
N VAL A 126 -14.60 16.24 -32.79
CA VAL A 126 -14.17 16.31 -31.40
C VAL A 126 -13.89 17.77 -31.04
N ALA A 127 -14.38 18.22 -29.88
CA ALA A 127 -14.07 19.56 -29.38
C ALA A 127 -12.59 19.63 -28.94
N VAL A 128 -11.90 20.72 -29.26
CA VAL A 128 -10.49 20.90 -28.93
C VAL A 128 -10.29 22.14 -28.08
N GLU A 129 -9.67 21.99 -26.90
CA GLU A 129 -9.41 23.07 -25.94
C GLU A 129 -7.95 23.10 -25.49
N ARG A 130 -7.46 24.29 -25.13
CA ARG A 130 -6.15 24.42 -24.49
C ARG A 130 -6.24 24.00 -23.02
N LEU A 131 -5.32 23.11 -22.59
CA LEU A 131 -5.17 22.68 -21.21
C LEU A 131 -3.71 22.57 -20.78
N ARG A 132 -3.21 23.60 -20.12
CA ARG A 132 -1.96 23.55 -19.34
C ARG A 132 -2.27 22.96 -17.96
N TRP A 133 -1.58 21.89 -17.61
CA TRP A 133 -1.83 21.20 -16.35
C TRP A 133 -1.53 22.11 -15.15
N GLY A 134 -2.46 22.15 -14.19
CA GLY A 134 -2.41 23.03 -13.03
C GLY A 134 -2.94 24.45 -13.27
N ASP A 135 -3.30 24.82 -14.51
CA ASP A 135 -3.88 26.13 -14.81
C ASP A 135 -5.41 26.12 -14.60
N SER A 136 -5.88 26.88 -13.62
CA SER A 136 -7.30 26.94 -13.25
C SER A 136 -8.21 27.55 -14.31
N GLU A 137 -7.70 28.46 -15.15
CA GLU A 137 -8.49 29.10 -16.22
C GLU A 137 -8.73 28.11 -17.36
N ASP A 138 -7.70 27.35 -17.71
CA ASP A 138 -7.78 26.29 -18.69
C ASP A 138 -8.76 25.19 -18.24
N VAL A 139 -8.62 24.71 -17.00
CA VAL A 139 -9.54 23.72 -16.41
C VAL A 139 -10.99 24.20 -16.49
N ARG A 140 -11.25 25.48 -16.17
CA ARG A 140 -12.61 26.04 -16.24
C ARG A 140 -13.18 26.05 -17.66
N ARG A 141 -12.36 26.35 -18.67
CA ARG A 141 -12.80 26.30 -20.08
C ARG A 141 -13.12 24.88 -20.52
N VAL A 142 -12.30 23.90 -20.14
CA VAL A 142 -12.55 22.49 -20.44
C VAL A 142 -13.82 21.99 -19.73
N LEU A 143 -14.03 22.35 -18.46
CA LEU A 143 -15.23 21.99 -17.70
C LEU A 143 -16.53 22.60 -18.27
N ALA A 144 -16.46 23.68 -19.05
CA ALA A 144 -17.64 24.25 -19.71
C ALA A 144 -18.34 23.27 -20.66
N HIS A 145 -17.63 22.24 -21.13
CA HIS A 145 -18.18 21.17 -21.98
C HIS A 145 -18.94 20.09 -21.18
N ALA A 146 -18.79 20.02 -19.85
CA ALA A 146 -19.41 19.00 -19.01
C ALA A 146 -19.86 19.56 -17.64
N LYS A 147 -21.19 19.71 -17.46
CA LYS A 147 -21.81 20.41 -16.31
C LYS A 147 -21.34 19.97 -14.92
N THR A 148 -21.04 18.68 -14.75
CA THR A 148 -20.66 18.08 -13.46
C THR A 148 -19.24 17.54 -13.49
N GLY A 149 -18.43 17.90 -14.49
CA GLY A 149 -17.15 17.25 -14.78
C GLY A 149 -17.28 16.07 -15.75
N PHE A 150 -16.15 15.44 -16.05
CA PHE A 150 -16.03 14.34 -16.99
C PHE A 150 -16.16 12.99 -16.28
N SER A 151 -16.95 12.09 -16.86
CA SER A 151 -17.09 10.72 -16.35
C SER A 151 -15.82 9.90 -16.58
N LEU A 152 -15.05 10.26 -17.60
CA LEU A 152 -13.79 9.61 -17.93
C LEU A 152 -12.73 10.66 -18.35
N VAL A 153 -11.59 10.63 -17.68
CA VAL A 153 -10.37 11.36 -18.07
C VAL A 153 -9.39 10.36 -18.66
N LEU A 154 -8.87 10.63 -19.86
CA LEU A 154 -7.92 9.78 -20.57
C LEU A 154 -6.57 10.49 -20.69
N GLY A 155 -5.47 9.76 -20.59
CA GLY A 155 -4.14 10.29 -20.89
C GLY A 155 -3.22 9.20 -21.40
N ALA A 156 -2.45 9.48 -22.45
CA ALA A 156 -1.49 8.55 -23.02
C ALA A 156 -0.12 9.22 -23.10
N ASP A 157 0.91 8.60 -22.51
CA ASP A 157 2.29 9.13 -22.50
C ASP A 157 2.41 10.54 -21.90
N VAL A 158 1.52 10.86 -20.95
CA VAL A 158 1.44 12.17 -20.28
C VAL A 158 2.39 12.32 -19.09
N ALA A 159 2.87 11.21 -18.52
CA ALA A 159 3.82 11.20 -17.40
C ALA A 159 5.27 11.15 -17.92
N TYR A 160 5.69 12.17 -18.65
CA TYR A 160 6.97 12.18 -19.38
C TYR A 160 8.11 12.94 -18.67
N THR A 161 7.81 13.88 -17.76
CA THR A 161 8.78 14.52 -16.86
C THR A 161 8.25 14.55 -15.43
N ALA A 162 9.15 14.47 -14.44
CA ALA A 162 8.79 14.47 -13.03
C ALA A 162 8.03 15.75 -12.62
N GLU A 163 8.40 16.93 -13.16
CA GLU A 163 7.73 18.18 -12.82
C GLU A 163 6.27 18.25 -13.32
N ALA A 164 5.94 17.48 -14.34
CA ALA A 164 4.61 17.48 -14.94
C ALA A 164 3.60 16.59 -14.21
N VAL A 165 4.07 15.61 -13.42
CA VAL A 165 3.23 14.59 -12.78
C VAL A 165 2.26 15.18 -11.77
N ALA A 166 2.73 16.00 -10.83
CA ALA A 166 1.85 16.58 -9.81
C ALA A 166 0.81 17.57 -10.39
N PRO A 167 1.17 18.49 -11.32
CA PRO A 167 0.17 19.28 -12.05
C PRO A 167 -0.83 18.43 -12.84
N LEU A 168 -0.38 17.34 -13.47
CA LEU A 168 -1.24 16.40 -14.20
C LEU A 168 -2.27 15.75 -13.26
N ALA A 169 -1.83 15.22 -12.11
CA ALA A 169 -2.72 14.61 -11.12
C ALA A 169 -3.81 15.58 -10.63
N ARG A 170 -3.42 16.81 -10.26
CA ARG A 170 -4.36 17.89 -9.87
C ARG A 170 -5.38 18.17 -10.95
N THR A 171 -4.92 18.23 -12.19
CA THR A 171 -5.77 18.51 -13.35
C THR A 171 -6.77 17.38 -13.57
N CYS A 172 -6.32 16.13 -13.53
CA CYS A 172 -7.19 14.95 -13.61
C CYS A 172 -8.27 14.99 -12.52
N ARG A 173 -7.89 15.25 -11.26
CA ARG A 173 -8.84 15.35 -10.14
C ARG A 173 -9.89 16.44 -10.35
N ALA A 174 -9.46 17.63 -10.80
CA ALA A 174 -10.34 18.77 -11.02
C ALA A 174 -11.31 18.58 -12.20
N LEU A 175 -10.94 17.77 -13.19
CA LEU A 175 -11.77 17.48 -14.36
C LEU A 175 -12.83 16.41 -14.10
N LEU A 176 -12.68 15.57 -13.08
CA LEU A 176 -13.58 14.44 -12.84
C LEU A 176 -14.95 14.85 -12.29
N ALA A 177 -15.98 14.17 -12.80
CA ALA A 177 -17.27 14.10 -12.15
C ALA A 177 -17.23 13.17 -10.92
N PRO A 178 -18.18 13.34 -9.97
CA PRO A 178 -18.38 12.35 -8.91
C PRO A 178 -18.56 10.94 -9.48
N GLY A 179 -17.78 9.97 -8.98
CA GLY A 179 -17.76 8.59 -9.49
C GLY A 179 -17.05 8.38 -10.83
N GLY A 180 -16.44 9.43 -11.39
CA GLY A 180 -15.64 9.36 -12.62
C GLY A 180 -14.33 8.59 -12.44
N GLN A 181 -13.70 8.24 -13.57
CA GLN A 181 -12.46 7.48 -13.60
C GLN A 181 -11.39 8.18 -14.45
N VAL A 182 -10.12 7.95 -14.11
CA VAL A 182 -8.97 8.30 -14.96
C VAL A 182 -8.37 7.04 -15.52
N ILE A 183 -8.04 7.04 -16.81
CA ILE A 183 -7.27 5.96 -17.44
C ILE A 183 -6.01 6.54 -18.04
N ILE A 184 -4.86 6.07 -17.56
CA ILE A 184 -3.54 6.47 -18.06
C ILE A 184 -2.89 5.28 -18.75
N ALA A 185 -2.56 5.42 -20.03
CA ALA A 185 -1.61 4.53 -20.68
C ALA A 185 -0.20 5.03 -20.40
N TYR A 186 0.54 4.23 -19.63
CA TYR A 186 1.89 4.50 -19.19
C TYR A 186 2.88 3.63 -19.97
N THR A 187 3.74 4.26 -20.75
CA THR A 187 4.91 3.61 -21.35
C THR A 187 6.17 4.06 -20.60
N ARG A 188 6.99 3.12 -20.13
CA ARG A 188 8.17 3.47 -19.32
C ARG A 188 9.16 4.30 -20.14
N ARG A 189 9.50 5.49 -19.64
CA ARG A 189 10.58 6.34 -20.18
C ARG A 189 11.50 6.86 -19.09
N HIS A 190 11.21 8.04 -18.56
CA HIS A 190 12.12 8.82 -17.70
C HIS A 190 11.62 9.03 -16.27
N VAL A 191 10.34 8.80 -16.01
CA VAL A 191 9.70 8.98 -14.69
C VAL A 191 9.48 7.61 -14.07
N ASP A 192 9.74 7.46 -12.77
CA ASP A 192 9.44 6.20 -12.09
C ASP A 192 7.92 6.01 -11.98
N ALA A 193 7.45 4.76 -12.10
CA ALA A 193 6.03 4.47 -11.98
C ALA A 193 5.48 4.84 -10.59
N ASN A 194 6.29 4.72 -9.54
CA ASN A 194 5.92 5.06 -8.18
C ASN A 194 5.67 6.56 -8.03
N GLU A 195 6.47 7.43 -8.64
CA GLU A 195 6.26 8.88 -8.60
C GLU A 195 4.89 9.27 -9.20
N VAL A 196 4.47 8.59 -10.27
CA VAL A 196 3.15 8.80 -10.87
C VAL A 196 2.03 8.32 -9.95
N LEU A 197 2.20 7.14 -9.34
CA LEU A 197 1.22 6.59 -8.42
C LEU A 197 1.06 7.45 -7.16
N GLU A 198 2.17 7.97 -6.62
CA GLU A 198 2.20 8.89 -5.49
C GLU A 198 1.45 10.18 -5.79
N ALA A 199 1.81 10.87 -6.86
CA ALA A 199 1.19 12.15 -7.23
C ALA A 199 -0.32 12.02 -7.51
N PHE A 200 -0.77 10.93 -8.14
CA PHE A 200 -2.20 10.68 -8.34
C PHE A 200 -2.89 10.37 -7.01
N ALA A 201 -2.26 9.57 -6.14
CA ALA A 201 -2.82 9.25 -4.84
C ALA A 201 -2.95 10.48 -3.93
N ASP A 202 -2.02 11.44 -4.00
CA ASP A 202 -2.07 12.71 -3.24
C ASP A 202 -3.31 13.55 -3.60
N GLU A 203 -3.85 13.35 -4.80
CA GLU A 203 -5.07 13.99 -5.29
C GLU A 203 -6.34 13.14 -5.06
N GLY A 204 -6.22 12.04 -4.29
CA GLY A 204 -7.29 11.10 -4.01
C GLY A 204 -7.61 10.15 -5.18
N LEU A 205 -6.74 10.06 -6.19
CA LEU A 205 -6.92 9.17 -7.35
C LEU A 205 -6.16 7.87 -7.12
N VAL A 206 -6.88 6.77 -6.83
CA VAL A 206 -6.27 5.50 -6.45
C VAL A 206 -6.37 4.47 -7.57
N MET A 207 -5.24 3.82 -7.87
CA MET A 207 -5.16 2.79 -8.90
C MET A 207 -5.95 1.52 -8.51
N ARG A 208 -6.86 1.05 -9.37
CA ARG A 208 -7.52 -0.26 -9.22
C ARG A 208 -6.66 -1.37 -9.82
N ARG A 209 -6.40 -2.44 -9.04
CA ARG A 209 -5.64 -3.62 -9.49
C ARG A 209 -6.43 -4.51 -10.46
N ASP A 210 -7.74 -4.60 -10.30
CA ASP A 210 -8.61 -5.58 -10.98
C ASP A 210 -8.77 -5.33 -12.48
N ALA A 211 -8.40 -4.15 -12.95
CA ALA A 211 -8.51 -3.76 -14.36
C ALA A 211 -7.32 -4.22 -15.22
N LEU A 212 -6.43 -5.03 -14.64
CA LEU A 212 -5.28 -5.69 -15.28
C LEU A 212 -5.61 -7.06 -15.92
N SER A 213 -6.89 -7.47 -15.98
CA SER A 213 -7.31 -8.69 -16.67
C SER A 213 -7.50 -8.39 -18.17
N ASP A 214 -6.99 -9.13 -19.14
CA ASP A 214 -6.46 -10.48 -19.19
C ASP A 214 -5.34 -10.54 -20.27
N ASP A 215 -4.33 -11.40 -20.07
CA ASP A 215 -3.28 -11.80 -21.04
C ASP A 215 -2.17 -10.80 -21.47
N GLU A 216 -2.19 -9.53 -21.10
CA GLU A 216 -1.22 -8.53 -21.62
C GLU A 216 0.05 -8.33 -20.77
N ARG A 217 0.82 -9.40 -20.54
CA ARG A 217 2.26 -9.24 -20.28
C ARG A 217 2.99 -9.14 -21.61
N GLU A 218 2.99 -7.97 -22.24
CA GLU A 218 4.07 -7.66 -23.19
C GLU A 218 5.33 -7.37 -22.37
N ASP A 219 6.43 -8.04 -22.68
CA ASP A 219 7.74 -7.99 -22.00
C ASP A 219 8.42 -6.59 -21.95
N ALA A 220 7.70 -5.52 -22.30
CA ALA A 220 8.22 -4.16 -22.45
C ALA A 220 7.93 -3.19 -21.28
N GLY A 221 7.12 -3.58 -20.29
CA GLY A 221 6.85 -2.75 -19.10
C GLY A 221 5.77 -1.66 -19.26
N ASP A 222 5.06 -1.64 -20.38
CA ASP A 222 3.92 -0.76 -20.66
C ASP A 222 2.65 -1.23 -19.93
N ARG A 223 1.84 -0.28 -19.46
CA ARG A 223 0.65 -0.57 -18.65
C ARG A 223 -0.48 0.41 -18.90
N VAL A 224 -1.73 -0.05 -18.81
CA VAL A 224 -2.90 0.81 -18.69
C VAL A 224 -3.33 0.82 -17.23
N TRP A 225 -3.31 2.00 -16.61
CA TRP A 225 -3.69 2.21 -15.22
C TRP A 225 -5.07 2.86 -15.13
N TYR A 226 -5.82 2.44 -14.13
CA TYR A 226 -7.17 2.94 -13.87
C TYR A 226 -7.18 3.54 -12.50
N PHE A 227 -7.40 4.83 -12.41
CA PHE A 227 -7.56 5.51 -11.15
C PHE A 227 -9.04 5.79 -10.92
N SER A 228 -9.49 5.47 -9.72
CA SER A 228 -10.79 5.92 -9.22
C SER A 228 -10.56 7.03 -8.23
N LEU A 229 -11.40 8.05 -8.34
CA LEU A 229 -11.48 9.02 -7.28
C LEU A 229 -12.02 8.34 -6.02
N VAL A 230 -11.23 8.40 -4.96
CA VAL A 230 -11.68 8.11 -3.60
C VAL A 230 -11.59 9.42 -2.85
N GLU A 231 -12.76 10.00 -2.56
CA GLU A 231 -12.80 11.18 -1.71
C GLU A 231 -12.43 10.74 -0.29
N PRO A 232 -11.40 11.35 0.33
CA PRO A 232 -11.19 11.13 1.74
C PRO A 232 -12.48 11.53 2.46
N PRO A 233 -12.94 10.75 3.45
CA PRO A 233 -14.11 11.14 4.22
C PRO A 233 -13.93 12.57 4.74
N SER A 234 -14.85 13.47 4.38
CA SER A 234 -14.87 14.83 4.89
C SER A 234 -15.16 14.77 6.38
N PHE A 235 -14.14 15.00 7.19
CA PHE A 235 -14.33 15.33 8.58
C PHE A 235 -14.24 16.84 8.69
N GLU A 236 -15.23 17.46 9.34
CA GLU A 236 -15.07 18.80 9.84
C GLU A 236 -13.87 18.75 10.79
N SER A 237 -12.72 19.28 10.34
CA SER A 237 -11.63 19.59 11.24
C SER A 237 -12.12 20.74 12.10
N SER A 238 -12.65 20.45 13.29
CA SER A 238 -12.73 21.45 14.33
C SER A 238 -11.29 21.79 14.69
N GLU A 239 -10.85 22.98 14.32
CA GLU A 239 -9.66 23.62 14.87
C GLU A 239 -9.94 23.99 16.33
N ASP A 240 -10.17 23.00 17.19
CA ASP A 240 -10.41 23.21 18.62
C ASP A 240 -9.58 22.20 19.43
N GLU A 241 -8.74 22.78 20.29
CA GLU A 241 -8.03 22.30 21.50
C GLU A 241 -7.72 20.80 21.68
N GLU A 242 -6.53 20.51 22.24
CA GLU A 242 -5.97 19.21 22.63
C GLU A 242 -6.95 18.23 23.34
N GLU A 243 -7.92 17.67 22.62
CA GLU A 243 -8.76 16.61 23.15
C GLU A 243 -7.94 15.32 23.27
N GLU A 244 -7.97 14.74 24.47
CA GLU A 244 -7.28 13.50 24.75
C GLU A 244 -7.88 12.35 23.90
N PRO A 245 -7.09 11.71 23.02
CA PRO A 245 -7.62 10.75 22.03
C PRO A 245 -8.12 9.44 22.66
N TRP A 246 -7.76 9.19 23.92
CA TRP A 246 -8.11 7.99 24.65
C TRP A 246 -9.23 8.27 25.66
N ALA A 247 -10.21 7.38 25.73
CA ALA A 247 -11.39 7.51 26.61
C ALA A 247 -11.19 6.88 28.00
N PHE A 248 -9.95 6.53 28.36
CA PHE A 248 -9.64 5.76 29.56
C PHE A 248 -8.45 6.34 30.33
N ASP A 249 -8.32 5.93 31.60
CA ASP A 249 -7.18 6.28 32.43
C ASP A 249 -5.93 5.47 32.02
N VAL A 250 -5.01 6.14 31.32
CA VAL A 250 -3.76 5.52 30.87
C VAL A 250 -2.84 5.14 32.04
N GLU A 251 -2.91 5.83 33.18
CA GLU A 251 -2.13 5.46 34.35
C GLU A 251 -2.59 4.13 34.94
N GLN A 252 -3.90 3.93 35.04
CA GLN A 252 -4.47 2.66 35.49
C GLN A 252 -4.09 1.49 34.56
N ALA A 253 -4.12 1.73 33.24
CA ALA A 253 -3.66 0.73 32.27
C ALA A 253 -2.16 0.44 32.40
N ALA A 254 -1.33 1.45 32.67
CA ALA A 254 0.10 1.27 32.91
C ALA A 254 0.38 0.46 34.19
N GLU A 255 -0.40 0.67 35.25
CA GLU A 255 -0.30 -0.10 36.50
C GLU A 255 -0.64 -1.57 36.26
N SER A 256 -1.74 -1.86 35.55
CA SER A 256 -2.10 -3.23 35.16
C SER A 256 -1.02 -3.88 34.28
N LEU A 257 -0.47 -3.13 33.32
CA LEU A 257 0.61 -3.62 32.47
C LEU A 257 1.87 -3.97 33.29
N ALA A 258 2.19 -3.18 34.32
CA ALA A 258 3.34 -3.42 35.19
C ALA A 258 3.13 -4.59 36.16
N SER A 259 1.91 -4.80 36.67
CA SER A 259 1.62 -5.87 37.64
C SER A 259 1.27 -7.21 36.99
N GLU A 260 0.43 -7.19 35.95
CA GLU A 260 -0.13 -8.39 35.32
C GLU A 260 0.53 -8.74 33.97
N GLY A 261 1.27 -7.80 33.38
CA GLY A 261 1.86 -7.94 32.04
C GLY A 261 0.90 -7.57 30.90
N TYR A 262 -0.34 -7.18 31.21
CA TYR A 262 -1.32 -6.75 30.22
C TYR A 262 -2.37 -5.79 30.81
N ALA A 263 -3.09 -5.10 29.93
CA ALA A 263 -4.27 -4.30 30.24
C ALA A 263 -5.30 -4.45 29.11
N VAL A 264 -6.58 -4.55 29.47
CA VAL A 264 -7.69 -4.61 28.52
C VAL A 264 -8.61 -3.43 28.79
N VAL A 265 -8.94 -2.68 27.75
CA VAL A 265 -9.77 -1.48 27.83
C VAL A 265 -10.85 -1.56 26.76
N GLU A 266 -12.11 -1.48 27.17
CA GLU A 266 -13.25 -1.37 26.27
C GLU A 266 -13.60 0.11 26.02
N ASN A 267 -14.17 0.40 24.85
CA ASN A 267 -14.53 1.76 24.43
C ASN A 267 -13.35 2.73 24.44
N ALA A 268 -12.18 2.27 24.02
CA ALA A 268 -10.91 2.96 24.25
C ALA A 268 -10.78 4.31 23.50
N THR A 269 -11.48 4.52 22.38
CA THR A 269 -11.06 5.51 21.37
C THR A 269 -12.03 6.66 21.07
N ARG A 270 -13.00 6.98 21.95
CA ARG A 270 -13.99 8.08 21.73
C ARG A 270 -14.66 8.08 20.33
N GLY A 271 -14.72 6.93 19.65
CA GLY A 271 -15.30 6.78 18.31
C GLY A 271 -14.31 6.56 17.16
N LEU A 272 -13.00 6.81 17.33
CA LEU A 272 -11.97 6.62 16.31
C LEU A 272 -11.93 5.17 15.79
N ALA A 273 -12.17 4.16 16.63
CA ALA A 273 -12.25 2.76 16.22
C ALA A 273 -13.28 2.51 15.11
N ARG A 274 -14.38 3.27 15.04
CA ARG A 274 -15.33 3.15 13.92
C ARG A 274 -14.75 3.66 12.61
N THR A 275 -13.97 4.73 12.65
CA THR A 275 -13.27 5.27 11.47
C THR A 275 -12.18 4.31 11.02
N LEU A 276 -11.31 3.87 11.93
CA LEU A 276 -10.27 2.88 11.63
C LEU A 276 -10.87 1.58 11.08
N ARG A 277 -12.02 1.12 11.60
CA ARG A 277 -12.71 -0.04 11.05
C ARG A 277 -13.06 0.13 9.57
N ARG A 278 -13.65 1.27 9.19
CA ARG A 278 -14.02 1.55 7.79
C ARG A 278 -12.78 1.59 6.91
N GLU A 279 -11.73 2.26 7.35
CA GLU A 279 -10.47 2.38 6.63
C GLU A 279 -9.79 1.01 6.42
N VAL A 280 -9.64 0.22 7.48
CA VAL A 280 -9.02 -1.12 7.39
C VAL A 280 -9.80 -2.07 6.48
N LEU A 281 -11.14 -2.03 6.52
CA LEU A 281 -11.97 -2.81 5.61
C LEU A 281 -11.88 -2.30 4.17
N SER A 282 -11.79 -0.99 3.96
CA SER A 282 -11.57 -0.37 2.65
C SER A 282 -10.24 -0.83 2.03
N LEU A 283 -9.17 -0.98 2.83
CA LEU A 283 -7.90 -1.56 2.35
C LEU A 283 -8.08 -2.99 1.85
N ALA A 284 -8.89 -3.80 2.53
CA ALA A 284 -9.19 -5.16 2.11
C ALA A 284 -10.04 -5.17 0.81
N GLU A 285 -11.09 -4.35 0.74
CA GLU A 285 -11.95 -4.20 -0.44
C GLU A 285 -11.17 -3.77 -1.69
N HIS A 286 -10.14 -2.93 -1.51
CA HIS A 286 -9.25 -2.49 -2.59
C HIS A 286 -8.03 -3.38 -2.84
N SER A 287 -7.95 -4.56 -2.20
CA SER A 287 -6.83 -5.50 -2.35
C SER A 287 -5.46 -4.87 -2.07
N LEU A 288 -5.41 -3.96 -1.09
CA LEU A 288 -4.18 -3.28 -0.65
C LEU A 288 -3.50 -4.02 0.51
N LEU A 289 -4.24 -4.84 1.25
CA LEU A 289 -3.65 -5.79 2.20
C LEU A 289 -2.95 -6.93 1.45
N ARG A 290 -1.94 -7.53 2.08
CA ARG A 290 -1.18 -8.65 1.52
C ARG A 290 -1.26 -9.84 2.46
N ALA A 291 -1.27 -11.05 1.91
CA ALA A 291 -1.25 -12.25 2.72
C ALA A 291 -0.01 -12.25 3.65
N SER A 292 -0.23 -12.44 4.95
CA SER A 292 0.82 -12.36 5.98
C SER A 292 1.83 -13.49 5.77
N PRO A 293 3.13 -13.19 5.52
CA PRO A 293 4.13 -14.22 5.34
C PRO A 293 4.47 -14.89 6.68
N ASN A 294 4.70 -16.19 6.65
CA ASN A 294 5.26 -16.96 7.75
C ASN A 294 6.50 -17.70 7.26
N ALA A 295 7.58 -17.63 8.05
CA ALA A 295 8.82 -18.32 7.72
C ALA A 295 8.87 -19.70 8.38
N LEU A 296 8.91 -20.74 7.56
CA LEU A 296 9.10 -22.12 7.97
C LEU A 296 10.59 -22.46 7.90
N ARG A 297 11.08 -23.18 8.92
CA ARG A 297 12.42 -23.76 8.90
C ARG A 297 12.29 -25.26 8.66
N THR A 298 12.83 -25.73 7.54
CA THR A 298 12.85 -27.13 7.13
C THR A 298 14.28 -27.67 7.18
N SER A 299 14.46 -28.97 7.00
CA SER A 299 15.76 -29.63 6.92
C SER A 299 16.57 -29.18 5.70
N THR A 300 15.87 -28.67 4.68
CA THR A 300 16.45 -28.19 3.42
C THR A 300 16.69 -26.67 3.39
N GLY A 301 16.15 -25.91 4.36
CA GLY A 301 16.39 -24.46 4.45
C GLY A 301 15.24 -23.67 5.06
N ARG A 302 15.08 -22.42 4.58
CA ARG A 302 14.00 -21.52 4.97
C ARG A 302 12.98 -21.42 3.84
N GLU A 303 11.72 -21.64 4.14
CA GLU A 303 10.60 -21.50 3.22
C GLU A 303 9.67 -20.40 3.73
N VAL A 304 9.06 -19.61 2.85
CA VAL A 304 8.10 -18.57 3.23
C VAL A 304 6.73 -18.97 2.69
N ARG A 305 5.74 -19.06 3.58
CA ARG A 305 4.35 -19.36 3.21
C ARG A 305 3.39 -18.33 3.74
N ALA A 306 2.44 -17.93 2.92
CA ALA A 306 1.37 -17.06 3.35
C ALA A 306 0.47 -17.78 4.37
N LYS A 307 0.09 -17.07 5.43
CA LYS A 307 -0.96 -17.52 6.36
C LYS A 307 -2.30 -17.46 5.64
N THR A 308 -3.04 -18.55 5.71
CA THR A 308 -4.38 -18.64 5.13
C THR A 308 -5.31 -17.65 5.82
N ASN A 309 -6.03 -16.83 5.04
CA ASN A 309 -7.03 -15.87 5.53
C ASN A 309 -6.48 -14.85 6.53
N VAL A 310 -5.20 -14.46 6.43
CA VAL A 310 -4.64 -13.36 7.21
C VAL A 310 -4.00 -12.38 6.25
N GLU A 311 -4.59 -11.19 6.12
CA GLU A 311 -4.08 -10.14 5.26
C GLU A 311 -3.67 -8.94 6.10
N GLU A 312 -2.51 -8.37 5.81
CA GLU A 312 -1.92 -7.28 6.58
C GLU A 312 -1.20 -6.25 5.68
N LEU A 313 -1.06 -5.04 6.19
CA LEU A 313 -0.28 -3.98 5.58
C LEU A 313 0.43 -3.15 6.66
N GLN A 314 1.73 -2.96 6.49
CA GLN A 314 2.53 -2.11 7.36
C GLN A 314 2.34 -0.65 6.95
N ILE A 315 1.86 0.19 7.86
CA ILE A 315 1.50 1.59 7.61
C ILE A 315 2.58 2.57 8.10
N HIS A 316 3.24 2.21 9.20
CA HIS A 316 4.32 2.96 9.82
C HIS A 316 5.43 2.01 10.28
N ILE A 317 6.69 2.35 10.04
CA ILE A 317 7.89 1.67 10.52
C ILE A 317 8.92 2.75 10.84
N ARG A 318 9.47 2.69 12.05
CA ARG A 318 10.45 3.66 12.51
C ARG A 318 11.77 3.52 11.75
N GLY A 319 12.20 4.62 11.13
CA GLY A 319 13.51 4.71 10.47
C GLY A 319 13.58 4.10 9.07
N ALA A 320 12.45 3.66 8.51
CA ALA A 320 12.37 3.21 7.13
C ALA A 320 11.39 4.11 6.35
N PRO A 321 11.77 4.65 5.18
CA PRO A 321 10.79 5.21 4.26
C PRO A 321 9.96 4.03 3.72
N ILE A 322 8.69 3.96 4.11
CA ILE A 322 7.74 2.96 3.59
C ILE A 322 7.11 3.45 2.27
N LEU A 323 7.73 4.44 1.64
CA LEU A 323 7.25 5.08 0.43
C LEU A 323 7.54 4.22 -0.81
N ASP A 324 8.46 3.26 -0.71
CA ASP A 324 8.83 2.37 -1.83
C ASP A 324 7.75 1.30 -2.14
N ASP A 325 6.67 1.22 -1.35
CA ASP A 325 5.54 0.31 -1.59
C ASP A 325 4.28 1.08 -1.98
N ALA A 326 3.90 1.01 -3.25
CA ALA A 326 2.70 1.64 -3.79
C ALA A 326 1.41 1.30 -3.02
N ALA A 327 1.32 0.14 -2.36
CA ALA A 327 0.16 -0.20 -1.53
C ALA A 327 0.15 0.60 -0.22
N VAL A 328 1.33 0.89 0.35
CA VAL A 328 1.45 1.72 1.55
C VAL A 328 1.18 3.17 1.25
N VAL A 329 1.71 3.69 0.13
CA VAL A 329 1.37 5.04 -0.35
C VAL A 329 -0.14 5.18 -0.53
N ALA A 330 -0.76 4.24 -1.26
CA ALA A 330 -2.20 4.24 -1.46
C ALA A 330 -2.97 4.15 -0.12
N ALA A 331 -2.54 3.29 0.81
CA ALA A 331 -3.18 3.17 2.11
C ALA A 331 -3.06 4.45 2.95
N ARG A 332 -1.91 5.12 2.94
CA ARG A 332 -1.71 6.39 3.66
C ARG A 332 -2.64 7.48 3.12
N ASN A 333 -2.96 7.46 1.83
CA ASN A 333 -3.85 8.45 1.21
C ASN A 333 -5.34 8.09 1.36
N LEU A 334 -5.69 6.80 1.29
CA LEU A 334 -7.06 6.31 1.50
C LEU A 334 -7.52 6.35 2.96
N CYS A 335 -6.58 6.23 3.89
CA CYS A 335 -6.87 5.95 5.29
C CYS A 335 -6.18 6.99 6.17
N PRO A 336 -6.66 8.25 6.20
CA PRO A 336 -6.02 9.32 6.95
C PRO A 336 -5.94 9.03 8.45
N ALA A 337 -6.98 8.44 9.05
CA ALA A 337 -6.93 8.09 10.47
C ALA A 337 -5.85 7.03 10.73
N LEU A 338 -5.74 6.02 9.87
CA LEU A 338 -4.71 4.98 9.97
C LEU A 338 -3.30 5.51 9.66
N ARG A 339 -3.16 6.43 8.69
CA ARG A 339 -1.92 7.13 8.34
C ARG A 339 -1.35 7.86 9.54
N ASP A 340 -2.22 8.59 10.24
CA ASP A 340 -1.85 9.49 11.33
C ASP A 340 -1.83 8.79 12.70
N PHE A 341 -2.40 7.59 12.80
CA PHE A 341 -2.52 6.82 14.04
C PHE A 341 -1.20 6.69 14.81
N GLY A 342 -0.12 6.39 14.08
CA GLY A 342 1.22 6.26 14.65
C GLY A 342 1.76 7.59 15.21
N SER A 343 1.60 8.69 14.48
CA SER A 343 2.16 10.00 14.85
C SER A 343 1.29 10.80 15.82
N SER A 344 0.02 10.43 15.98
CA SER A 344 -0.94 11.08 16.86
C SER A 344 -1.34 10.18 18.05
N GLU A 345 -2.34 9.32 17.93
CA GLU A 345 -2.91 8.61 19.09
C GLU A 345 -1.93 7.64 19.75
N ALA A 346 -1.22 6.83 18.97
CA ALA A 346 -0.23 5.89 19.49
C ALA A 346 0.94 6.63 20.16
N ARG A 347 1.40 7.75 19.59
CA ARG A 347 2.44 8.59 20.19
C ARG A 347 2.01 9.16 21.54
N VAL A 348 0.78 9.67 21.65
CA VAL A 348 0.22 10.18 22.91
C VAL A 348 0.15 9.08 23.96
N LEU A 349 -0.33 7.89 23.59
CA LEU A 349 -0.39 6.74 24.49
C LEU A 349 0.99 6.35 25.01
N GLY A 350 1.97 6.20 24.10
CA GLY A 350 3.34 5.87 24.45
C GLY A 350 3.99 6.90 25.39
N SER A 351 3.73 8.19 25.17
CA SER A 351 4.23 9.27 26.05
C SER A 351 3.68 9.13 27.48
N LYS A 352 2.38 8.84 27.63
CA LYS A 352 1.76 8.69 28.95
C LYS A 352 2.22 7.41 29.66
N LEU A 353 2.25 6.29 28.95
CA LEU A 353 2.78 5.02 29.45
C LEU A 353 4.25 5.14 29.91
N SER A 354 5.07 5.94 29.20
CA SER A 354 6.49 6.14 29.53
C SER A 354 6.72 6.61 30.96
N SER A 355 5.83 7.47 31.47
CA SER A 355 5.97 8.08 32.81
C SER A 355 5.92 7.05 33.94
N LYS A 356 4.98 6.10 33.84
CA LYS A 356 4.74 5.06 34.85
C LYS A 356 5.68 3.87 34.67
N LEU A 357 5.96 3.50 33.43
CA LEU A 357 6.81 2.35 33.13
C LEU A 357 8.31 2.64 33.27
N GLY A 358 8.70 3.90 33.48
CA GLY A 358 10.09 4.31 33.69
C GLY A 358 10.98 4.15 32.45
N ALA A 359 10.39 4.05 31.26
CA ALA A 359 11.10 3.90 29.99
C ALA A 359 10.53 4.85 28.93
N SER A 360 11.38 5.38 28.06
CA SER A 360 10.92 6.22 26.94
C SER A 360 10.41 5.31 25.83
N LEU A 361 9.09 5.28 25.66
CA LEU A 361 8.43 4.53 24.61
C LEU A 361 8.33 5.37 23.34
N ARG A 362 8.65 4.77 22.20
CA ARG A 362 8.42 5.35 20.88
C ARG A 362 7.69 4.36 20.01
N VAL A 363 6.79 4.86 19.17
CA VAL A 363 6.11 4.02 18.18
C VAL A 363 7.16 3.45 17.24
N ASP A 364 7.13 2.13 17.10
CA ASP A 364 8.07 1.35 16.30
C ASP A 364 7.44 0.96 14.97
N GLU A 365 6.23 0.42 15.02
CA GLU A 365 5.50 -0.04 13.85
C GLU A 365 3.99 0.12 14.09
N VAL A 366 3.23 0.41 13.02
CA VAL A 366 1.76 0.33 12.96
C VAL A 366 1.38 -0.54 11.78
N LYS A 367 0.48 -1.49 12.01
CA LYS A 367 0.03 -2.47 11.02
C LYS A 367 -1.49 -2.60 11.06
N ALA A 368 -2.12 -2.51 9.89
CA ALA A 368 -3.52 -2.87 9.70
C ALA A 368 -3.62 -4.34 9.28
N ALA A 369 -4.61 -5.06 9.78
CA ALA A 369 -4.85 -6.44 9.38
C ALA A 369 -6.33 -6.81 9.39
N VAL A 370 -6.70 -7.75 8.51
CA VAL A 370 -7.99 -8.44 8.51
C VAL A 370 -7.74 -9.94 8.61
N HIS A 371 -8.24 -10.53 9.69
CA HIS A 371 -8.14 -11.98 9.91
C HIS A 371 -9.48 -12.65 9.60
N GLY A 372 -9.46 -13.66 8.74
CA GLY A 372 -10.58 -14.54 8.42
C GLY A 372 -10.50 -15.91 9.11
N ALA A 373 -11.37 -16.82 8.71
CA ALA A 373 -11.51 -18.14 9.33
C ALA A 373 -10.24 -19.00 9.20
N GLY A 374 -9.93 -19.82 10.22
CA GLY A 374 -8.86 -20.83 10.13
C GLY A 374 -7.42 -20.33 10.29
N GLY A 375 -7.19 -19.05 10.58
CA GLY A 375 -5.84 -18.55 10.87
C GLY A 375 -5.23 -19.21 12.12
N CYS A 376 -3.93 -19.51 12.07
CA CYS A 376 -3.15 -20.01 13.20
C CYS A 376 -2.26 -18.94 13.79
N PHE A 377 -2.28 -18.88 15.12
CA PHE A 377 -1.43 -18.02 15.89
C PHE A 377 -0.93 -18.87 17.06
N PRO A 378 0.22 -19.56 16.91
CA PRO A 378 0.75 -20.32 18.03
C PRO A 378 1.01 -19.39 19.22
N ALA A 379 1.06 -19.96 20.42
CA ALA A 379 1.47 -19.18 21.58
C ALA A 379 2.90 -18.67 21.38
N HIS A 380 3.08 -17.36 21.45
CA HIS A 380 4.37 -16.72 21.24
C HIS A 380 4.52 -15.46 22.09
N LEU A 381 5.77 -14.96 22.11
CA LEU A 381 6.12 -13.62 22.52
C LEU A 381 6.31 -12.79 21.25
N ASP A 382 5.92 -11.53 21.28
CA ASP A 382 5.99 -10.64 20.11
C ASP A 382 7.43 -10.32 19.70
N THR A 383 8.36 -10.35 20.65
CA THR A 383 9.79 -10.30 20.38
C THR A 383 10.50 -11.19 21.37
N THR A 384 11.56 -11.88 20.93
CA THR A 384 12.44 -12.62 21.85
C THR A 384 13.72 -11.85 22.15
N ASP A 385 14.29 -11.09 21.21
CA ASP A 385 15.53 -10.32 21.40
C ASP A 385 15.93 -9.55 20.10
N ALA A 386 16.56 -8.37 20.26
CA ALA A 386 17.20 -7.47 19.28
C ALA A 386 16.40 -6.30 18.65
N THR A 387 15.07 -6.23 18.74
CA THR A 387 14.29 -5.11 18.13
C THR A 387 14.12 -3.89 19.04
N GLY A 388 14.23 -4.07 20.36
CA GLY A 388 13.90 -3.05 21.36
C GLY A 388 12.40 -2.87 21.61
N ARG A 389 11.52 -3.69 20.99
CA ARG A 389 10.09 -3.72 21.28
C ARG A 389 9.82 -4.16 22.72
N CYS A 390 8.85 -3.51 23.36
CA CYS A 390 8.62 -3.70 24.78
C CYS A 390 7.14 -3.65 25.17
N VAL A 391 6.30 -2.93 24.44
CA VAL A 391 4.84 -2.95 24.61
C VAL A 391 4.17 -3.13 23.26
N THR A 392 3.20 -4.04 23.21
CA THR A 392 2.32 -4.26 22.06
C THR A 392 0.94 -3.71 22.36
N GLY A 393 0.35 -3.02 21.39
CA GLY A 393 -1.05 -2.64 21.37
C GLY A 393 -1.80 -3.34 20.25
N ILE A 394 -3.01 -3.82 20.56
CA ILE A 394 -3.97 -4.32 19.59
C ILE A 394 -5.30 -3.60 19.82
N LEU A 395 -5.75 -2.84 18.83
CA LEU A 395 -7.09 -2.25 18.81
C LEU A 395 -8.00 -3.10 17.92
N TYR A 396 -9.01 -3.71 18.53
CA TYR A 396 -10.00 -4.52 17.83
C TYR A 396 -11.09 -3.67 17.21
N LEU A 397 -11.46 -4.05 15.97
CA LEU A 397 -12.40 -3.32 15.13
C LEU A 397 -13.56 -4.22 14.67
N ALA A 398 -13.71 -5.40 15.27
CA ALA A 398 -14.63 -6.41 14.77
C ALA A 398 -16.09 -6.12 15.16
N ALA A 399 -17.02 -6.46 14.27
CA ALA A 399 -18.44 -6.28 14.53
C ALA A 399 -18.96 -7.30 15.57
N ALA A 400 -20.12 -7.02 16.16
CA ALA A 400 -20.67 -7.81 17.27
C ALA A 400 -21.09 -9.25 16.88
N ASP A 401 -21.17 -9.57 15.59
CA ASP A 401 -21.58 -10.87 15.06
C ASP A 401 -20.42 -11.87 14.88
N VAL A 402 -19.19 -11.41 15.13
CA VAL A 402 -17.97 -12.21 15.10
C VAL A 402 -17.98 -13.24 16.21
N ALA A 403 -17.57 -14.48 15.89
CA ALA A 403 -17.47 -15.58 16.84
C ALA A 403 -16.10 -16.24 16.77
N GLY A 404 -15.47 -16.46 17.92
CA GLY A 404 -14.08 -16.90 18.02
C GLY A 404 -13.10 -15.75 17.76
N GLY A 405 -11.82 -16.06 17.56
CA GLY A 405 -10.80 -15.03 17.30
C GLY A 405 -10.34 -14.28 18.55
N GLU A 406 -10.66 -14.79 19.74
CA GLU A 406 -10.23 -14.21 21.01
C GLU A 406 -8.70 -14.22 21.13
N LEU A 407 -8.14 -13.20 21.75
CA LEU A 407 -6.75 -13.23 22.18
C LEU A 407 -6.69 -13.89 23.55
N ARG A 408 -6.11 -15.09 23.60
CA ARG A 408 -5.76 -15.76 24.85
C ARG A 408 -4.44 -15.23 25.37
N ILE A 409 -4.47 -14.61 26.53
CA ILE A 409 -3.33 -14.09 27.27
C ILE A 409 -3.00 -15.06 28.41
N TYR A 410 -1.72 -15.33 28.61
CA TYR A 410 -1.22 -16.08 29.75
C TYR A 410 -0.50 -15.08 30.69
N PRO A 411 -1.15 -14.64 31.79
CA PRO A 411 -0.62 -13.57 32.62
C PRO A 411 0.75 -13.92 33.20
N SER A 412 1.69 -12.96 33.20
CA SER A 412 3.02 -13.16 33.78
C SER A 412 2.97 -13.31 35.31
N SER A 413 1.90 -12.86 35.95
CA SER A 413 1.60 -13.09 37.37
C SER A 413 1.33 -14.57 37.70
N GLY A 414 1.08 -15.41 36.69
CA GLY A 414 0.81 -16.84 36.86
C GLY A 414 -0.65 -17.18 37.20
N GLY A 415 -1.58 -16.25 36.96
CA GLY A 415 -3.02 -16.50 36.99
C GLY A 415 -3.52 -17.37 35.83
N PRO A 416 -4.82 -17.76 35.83
CA PRO A 416 -5.40 -18.53 34.73
C PRO A 416 -5.36 -17.77 33.40
N PRO A 417 -5.41 -18.46 32.24
CA PRO A 417 -5.49 -17.80 30.95
C PRO A 417 -6.73 -16.90 30.82
N VAL A 418 -6.57 -15.76 30.17
CA VAL A 418 -7.64 -14.77 29.95
C VAL A 418 -7.93 -14.69 28.46
N ASP A 419 -9.19 -14.85 28.08
CA ASP A 419 -9.64 -14.74 26.68
C ASP A 419 -10.30 -13.39 26.46
N VAL A 420 -9.70 -12.57 25.60
CA VAL A 420 -10.22 -11.24 25.24
C VAL A 420 -10.93 -11.32 23.89
N ALA A 421 -12.24 -11.04 23.90
CA ALA A 421 -13.03 -10.99 22.67
C ALA A 421 -12.54 -9.86 21.75
N PRO A 422 -12.55 -10.07 20.41
CA PRO A 422 -12.08 -9.07 19.46
C PRO A 422 -13.13 -7.99 19.16
N SER A 423 -13.82 -7.49 20.19
CA SER A 423 -14.94 -6.56 20.05
C SER A 423 -14.48 -5.19 19.54
N LEU A 424 -15.35 -4.51 18.78
CA LEU A 424 -15.10 -3.14 18.35
C LEU A 424 -14.74 -2.24 19.52
N ASP A 425 -13.67 -1.45 19.35
CA ASP A 425 -13.18 -0.47 20.32
C ASP A 425 -12.60 -1.09 21.62
N THR A 426 -12.18 -2.35 21.55
CA THR A 426 -11.40 -3.00 22.61
C THR A 426 -9.90 -2.85 22.32
N LEU A 427 -9.20 -2.12 23.18
CA LEU A 427 -7.74 -2.02 23.19
C LEU A 427 -7.16 -3.06 24.15
N VAL A 428 -6.18 -3.82 23.68
CA VAL A 428 -5.33 -4.66 24.52
C VAL A 428 -3.91 -4.15 24.46
N LEU A 429 -3.32 -3.88 25.63
CA LEU A 429 -1.91 -3.59 25.79
C LEU A 429 -1.24 -4.76 26.52
N PHE A 430 -0.07 -5.20 26.07
CA PHE A 430 0.70 -6.23 26.77
C PHE A 430 2.20 -6.10 26.55
N SER A 431 2.97 -6.69 27.46
CA SER A 431 4.42 -6.74 27.35
C SER A 431 4.84 -7.60 26.16
N SER A 432 5.60 -7.02 25.22
CA SER A 432 6.07 -7.74 24.03
C SER A 432 7.09 -8.84 24.36
N THR A 433 7.73 -8.76 25.53
CA THR A 433 8.84 -9.64 25.96
C THR A 433 8.44 -10.68 26.99
N THR A 434 7.35 -10.45 27.74
CA THR A 434 6.98 -11.33 28.87
C THR A 434 5.57 -11.90 28.78
N THR A 435 4.69 -11.31 27.96
CA THR A 435 3.30 -11.76 27.88
C THR A 435 3.14 -12.78 26.77
N LEU A 436 3.12 -14.06 27.16
CA LEU A 436 2.76 -15.14 26.27
C LEU A 436 1.29 -15.00 25.87
N HIS A 437 1.02 -15.10 24.59
CA HIS A 437 -0.34 -14.97 24.07
C HIS A 437 -0.53 -15.76 22.78
N ARG A 438 -1.78 -16.03 22.43
CA ARG A 438 -2.19 -16.63 21.15
C ARG A 438 -3.56 -16.11 20.72
N THR A 439 -3.84 -16.10 19.42
CA THR A 439 -5.20 -15.84 18.93
C THR A 439 -5.91 -17.17 18.67
N LEU A 440 -7.08 -17.36 19.26
CA LEU A 440 -7.91 -18.54 19.09
C LEU A 440 -8.55 -18.57 17.69
N PRO A 441 -8.93 -19.74 17.16
CA PRO A 441 -9.52 -19.84 15.83
C PRO A 441 -10.79 -19.00 15.68
N LEU A 442 -10.86 -18.25 14.59
CA LEU A 442 -12.07 -17.53 14.18
C LEU A 442 -13.08 -18.53 13.61
N LYS A 443 -14.28 -18.56 14.18
CA LYS A 443 -15.36 -19.47 13.76
C LYS A 443 -16.29 -18.83 12.73
N ARG A 444 -16.55 -17.52 12.87
CA ARG A 444 -17.44 -16.77 11.97
C ARG A 444 -17.05 -15.30 11.91
N GLY A 445 -17.18 -14.73 10.71
CA GLY A 445 -16.97 -13.31 10.43
C GLY A 445 -15.52 -13.00 10.03
N SER A 446 -15.16 -11.73 10.13
CA SER A 446 -13.78 -11.25 9.98
C SER A 446 -13.40 -10.40 11.18
N ARG A 447 -12.12 -10.43 11.54
CA ARG A 447 -11.53 -9.71 12.65
C ARG A 447 -10.57 -8.65 12.10
N PRO A 448 -11.05 -7.46 11.72
CA PRO A 448 -10.19 -6.32 11.44
C PRO A 448 -9.58 -5.80 12.74
N LEU A 449 -8.31 -5.39 12.66
CA LEU A 449 -7.59 -4.79 13.79
C LEU A 449 -6.48 -3.85 13.32
N VAL A 450 -6.04 -3.00 14.25
CA VAL A 450 -4.78 -2.25 14.15
C VAL A 450 -3.85 -2.75 15.25
N SER A 451 -2.68 -3.26 14.86
CA SER A 451 -1.59 -3.58 15.77
C SER A 451 -0.54 -2.49 15.73
N PHE A 452 0.03 -2.15 16.87
CA PHE A 452 1.10 -1.18 16.97
C PHE A 452 2.07 -1.56 18.09
N TRP A 453 3.34 -1.22 17.91
CA TRP A 453 4.40 -1.60 18.83
C TRP A 453 5.13 -0.37 19.34
N PHE A 454 5.54 -0.43 20.59
CA PHE A 454 6.45 0.53 21.20
C PHE A 454 7.82 -0.07 21.41
N SER A 455 8.86 0.65 21.00
CA SER A 455 10.24 0.34 21.32
C SER A 455 10.82 1.30 22.35
N SER A 456 11.75 0.79 23.17
CA SER A 456 12.53 1.60 24.10
C SER A 456 14.01 1.26 24.01
N THR A 457 14.86 2.26 24.26
CA THR A 457 16.31 2.08 24.40
C THR A 457 16.72 1.63 25.80
N LYS A 458 15.79 1.65 26.77
CA LYS A 458 15.98 1.10 28.10
C LYS A 458 15.11 -0.16 28.23
N PRO A 459 15.62 -1.26 28.81
CA PRO A 459 14.78 -2.40 29.16
C PRO A 459 13.68 -1.94 30.11
N LEU A 460 12.43 -2.32 29.84
CA LEU A 460 11.37 -2.24 30.85
C LEU A 460 11.73 -3.19 31.99
N LEU A 461 11.56 -2.73 33.23
CA LEU A 461 11.92 -3.46 34.45
C LEU A 461 11.40 -4.91 34.41
N ALA A 462 12.29 -5.85 34.75
CA ALA A 462 12.15 -7.32 34.72
C ALA A 462 12.38 -8.02 33.38
N ASP A 463 13.44 -7.63 32.66
CA ASP A 463 14.05 -8.45 31.61
C ASP A 463 14.70 -9.71 32.23
N ARG A 464 13.91 -10.76 32.43
CA ARG A 464 14.41 -12.10 32.78
C ARG A 464 14.59 -12.88 31.48
N THR A 465 15.82 -12.84 30.96
CA THR A 465 16.36 -13.67 29.87
C THR A 465 16.13 -15.19 30.05
N ALA A 466 15.74 -15.66 31.25
CA ALA A 466 15.30 -17.04 31.49
C ALA A 466 13.92 -17.40 30.88
N SER A 467 13.07 -16.42 30.55
CA SER A 467 11.69 -16.68 30.12
C SER A 467 11.56 -17.23 28.69
N ASN A 468 12.41 -16.86 27.73
CA ASN A 468 12.17 -17.23 26.32
C ASN A 468 12.26 -18.74 26.05
N LYS A 469 13.25 -19.42 26.65
CA LYS A 469 13.44 -20.87 26.48
C LYS A 469 12.34 -21.66 27.19
N LEU A 470 12.02 -21.28 28.43
CA LEU A 470 11.00 -21.93 29.24
C LEU A 470 9.59 -21.73 28.66
N VAL A 471 9.27 -20.52 28.20
CA VAL A 471 7.99 -20.19 27.56
C VAL A 471 7.78 -20.99 26.27
N LYS A 472 8.82 -21.14 25.43
CA LYS A 472 8.74 -21.99 24.22
C LYS A 472 8.47 -23.47 24.58
N LEU A 473 9.16 -23.99 25.58
CA LEU A 473 9.00 -25.37 26.04
C LEU A 473 7.66 -25.64 26.75
N LEU A 474 7.06 -24.60 27.34
CA LEU A 474 5.79 -24.70 28.03
C LEU A 474 4.64 -25.10 27.09
N HIS A 475 4.70 -24.67 25.83
CA HIS A 475 3.61 -24.83 24.87
C HIS A 475 4.00 -25.51 23.55
N ALA A 476 5.14 -26.20 23.50
CA ALA A 476 5.61 -26.90 22.29
C ALA A 476 4.56 -27.86 21.68
N GLY A 477 3.75 -28.52 22.52
CA GLY A 477 2.66 -29.40 22.04
C GLY A 477 1.47 -28.64 21.44
N ASP A 478 1.18 -27.43 21.94
CA ASP A 478 0.15 -26.54 21.37
C ASP A 478 0.64 -25.91 20.07
N TYR A 479 1.94 -25.60 19.97
CA TYR A 479 2.57 -25.07 18.77
C TYR A 479 2.32 -26.01 17.58
N ALA A 480 2.69 -27.29 17.70
CA ALA A 480 2.54 -28.27 16.62
C ALA A 480 1.06 -28.50 16.22
N ARG A 481 0.15 -28.55 17.20
CA ARG A 481 -1.30 -28.68 16.94
C ARG A 481 -1.84 -27.47 16.20
N SER A 482 -1.57 -26.27 16.71
CA SER A 482 -1.99 -25.02 16.09
C SER A 482 -1.43 -24.92 14.66
N PHE A 483 -0.20 -25.36 14.45
CA PHE A 483 0.45 -25.36 13.14
C PHE A 483 -0.25 -26.26 12.11
N ARG A 484 -0.71 -27.45 12.53
CA ARG A 484 -1.48 -28.35 11.66
C ARG A 484 -2.87 -27.79 11.32
N ASP A 485 -3.46 -27.00 12.21
CA ASP A 485 -4.73 -26.31 11.93
C ASP A 485 -4.56 -25.13 10.96
N ALA A 486 -3.33 -24.60 10.83
CA ALA A 486 -2.97 -23.41 10.04
C ALA A 486 -2.78 -23.66 8.55
N PHE A 487 -2.17 -24.80 8.24
CA PHE A 487 -1.53 -25.09 6.97
C PHE A 487 -2.12 -26.38 6.42
N THR A 488 -2.24 -26.46 5.10
CA THR A 488 -2.41 -27.76 4.47
C THR A 488 -1.17 -28.58 4.79
N VAL A 489 -1.36 -29.70 5.50
CA VAL A 489 -0.26 -30.55 5.95
C VAL A 489 0.38 -31.22 4.73
N ASP A 490 1.60 -30.82 4.40
CA ASP A 490 2.45 -31.43 3.39
C ASP A 490 3.80 -31.85 4.00
N GLY A 491 4.69 -32.40 3.17
CA GLY A 491 5.99 -32.88 3.64
C GLY A 491 6.87 -31.79 4.28
N ALA A 492 6.76 -30.53 3.84
CA ALA A 492 7.54 -29.43 4.38
C ALA A 492 7.05 -29.01 5.77
N VAL A 493 5.72 -29.02 5.97
CA VAL A 493 5.10 -28.75 7.27
C VAL A 493 5.47 -29.83 8.30
N GLU A 494 5.37 -31.12 7.94
CA GLU A 494 5.74 -32.20 8.87
C GLU A 494 7.24 -32.21 9.19
N ASP A 495 8.11 -31.89 8.22
CA ASP A 495 9.56 -31.76 8.46
C ASP A 495 9.88 -30.59 9.41
N ALA A 496 9.24 -29.43 9.21
CA ALA A 496 9.40 -28.28 10.11
C ALA A 496 8.94 -28.60 11.55
N LEU A 497 7.83 -29.33 11.70
CA LEU A 497 7.33 -29.77 13.00
C LEU A 497 8.27 -30.79 13.67
N ALA A 498 8.84 -31.71 12.90
CA ALA A 498 9.81 -32.68 13.42
C ALA A 498 11.09 -32.01 13.91
N LEU A 499 11.59 -31.01 13.17
CA LEU A 499 12.75 -30.21 13.58
C LEU A 499 12.48 -29.40 14.84
N ASP A 500 11.32 -28.76 14.94
CA ASP A 500 10.95 -27.99 16.13
C ASP A 500 10.80 -28.91 17.35
N ALA A 501 10.17 -30.08 17.19
CA ALA A 501 10.08 -31.09 18.24
C ALA A 501 11.45 -31.57 18.73
N ALA A 502 12.39 -31.84 17.81
CA ALA A 502 13.76 -32.23 18.15
C ALA A 502 14.52 -31.10 18.86
N ALA A 503 14.37 -29.86 18.39
CA ALA A 503 14.98 -28.68 19.02
C ALA A 503 14.43 -28.44 20.43
N ASN A 504 13.12 -28.58 20.62
CA ASN A 504 12.47 -28.47 21.92
C ASN A 504 12.94 -29.57 22.89
N ALA A 505 13.04 -30.82 22.43
CA ALA A 505 13.56 -31.92 23.26
C ALA A 505 15.02 -31.66 23.70
N ALA A 506 15.87 -31.18 22.79
CA ALA A 506 17.25 -30.82 23.11
C ALA A 506 17.32 -29.62 24.07
N ALA A 507 16.47 -28.60 23.88
CA ALA A 507 16.40 -27.45 24.77
C ALA A 507 15.95 -27.84 26.19
N GLU A 508 14.95 -28.72 26.31
CA GLU A 508 14.46 -29.22 27.61
C GLU A 508 15.49 -30.10 28.32
N ALA A 509 16.27 -30.89 27.59
CA ALA A 509 17.40 -31.64 28.15
C ALA A 509 18.50 -30.72 28.71
N ALA A 510 18.69 -29.54 28.11
CA ALA A 510 19.70 -28.56 28.49
C ALA A 510 19.23 -27.55 29.57
N LEU A 511 18.10 -27.79 30.24
CA LEU A 511 17.65 -26.95 31.37
C LEU A 511 18.42 -27.31 32.65
N SER A 512 18.77 -26.30 33.43
CA SER A 512 19.20 -26.46 34.83
C SER A 512 18.06 -26.99 35.70
N ASP A 513 18.37 -27.49 36.89
CA ASP A 513 17.37 -28.03 37.82
C ASP A 513 16.34 -26.96 38.25
N ASP A 514 16.79 -25.72 38.47
CA ASP A 514 15.91 -24.59 38.82
C ASP A 514 14.99 -24.19 37.66
N GLU A 515 15.51 -24.20 36.43
CA GLU A 515 14.71 -23.93 35.22
C GLU A 515 13.68 -25.03 34.97
N ARG A 516 14.06 -26.29 35.18
CA ARG A 516 13.16 -27.44 35.05
C ARG A 516 12.05 -27.39 36.11
N ALA A 517 12.38 -27.09 37.36
CA ALA A 517 11.41 -26.90 38.44
C ALA A 517 10.44 -25.73 38.13
N THR A 518 10.95 -24.64 37.55
CA THR A 518 10.14 -23.51 37.10
C THR A 518 9.19 -23.91 35.97
N LEU A 519 9.70 -24.63 34.95
CA LEU A 519 8.88 -25.15 33.84
C LEU A 519 7.76 -26.05 34.33
N GLU A 520 8.05 -26.96 35.26
CA GLU A 520 7.07 -27.88 35.84
C GLU A 520 6.05 -27.16 36.73
N ALA A 521 6.47 -26.12 37.46
CA ALA A 521 5.55 -25.26 38.20
C ALA A 521 4.58 -24.53 37.25
N TRP A 522 5.08 -24.05 36.10
CA TRP A 522 4.25 -23.41 35.08
C TRP A 522 3.32 -24.40 34.38
N ARG A 523 3.80 -25.60 34.01
CA ARG A 523 2.97 -26.68 33.43
C ARG A 523 1.82 -27.05 34.37
N ARG A 524 2.08 -27.15 35.68
CA ARG A 524 1.06 -27.44 36.71
C ARG A 524 0.04 -26.31 36.89
N ARG A 525 0.38 -25.06 36.58
CA ARG A 525 -0.56 -23.93 36.63
C ARG A 525 -1.45 -23.85 35.38
N LEU A 526 -1.01 -24.44 34.28
CA LEU A 526 -1.70 -24.38 32.98
C LEU A 526 -2.55 -25.61 32.65
N ALA A 527 -2.25 -26.76 33.27
CA ALA A 527 -3.09 -27.95 33.27
C ALA A 527 -4.27 -27.77 34.22
#